data_AF-T0Z5K6-F1
#
_entry.id   AF-T0Z5K6-F1
#
_cell.length_a   1.000
_cell.length_b   1.000
_cell.length_c   1.000
_cell.angle_alpha   90.00
_cell.angle_beta   90.00
_cell.angle_gamma   90.00
#
_symmetry.space_group_name_H-M   'P 1'
#
loop_
_entity.id
_entity.type
_entity.pdbx_description
1 polymer ?
#
loop_
_entity_poly.entity_id
_entity_poly.type
_entity_poly.pdbx_seq_one_letter_code
_entity_poly.pdbx_strand_id
1 'polypeptide(L)'
;MKAKGQRLILALWLATMLACGGIIARTNFVSDLSAFMPKAPSDRQQVLIDQFHDGIIARLIMIGIEGGDTVERARLSLELGTRLRTSGLFIGVQNGDFATEQRDHSYFFENRYLLSPDITPGLFTVPGLHHAIGDSIDTLSG
;
A
#
# COMPACT_ATOMS: atom_id res chain seq x y z
N MET A 1 39.41 -50.24 -14.94
CA MET A 1 38.69 -49.27 -15.80
C MET A 1 37.30 -48.88 -15.29
N LYS A 2 36.54 -49.76 -14.58
CA LYS A 2 35.20 -49.45 -14.04
C LYS A 2 35.13 -48.24 -13.08
N ALA A 3 36.10 -48.07 -12.19
CA ALA A 3 36.11 -46.98 -11.19
C ALA A 3 36.27 -45.57 -11.79
N LYS A 4 36.91 -45.41 -12.96
CA LYS A 4 37.04 -44.11 -13.64
C LYS A 4 35.71 -43.66 -14.24
N GLY A 5 34.96 -44.57 -14.86
CA GLY A 5 33.63 -44.28 -15.41
C GLY A 5 32.62 -43.91 -14.33
N GLN A 6 32.65 -44.62 -13.20
CA GLN A 6 31.74 -44.38 -12.07
C GLN A 6 31.97 -43.02 -11.40
N ARG A 7 33.24 -42.61 -11.24
CA ARG A 7 33.61 -41.28 -10.74
C ARG A 7 33.17 -40.17 -11.70
N LEU A 8 33.26 -40.41 -13.00
CA LEU A 8 32.87 -39.43 -14.03
C LEU A 8 31.35 -39.25 -14.06
N ILE A 9 30.59 -40.34 -13.91
CA ILE A 9 29.12 -40.30 -13.78
C ILE A 9 28.71 -39.54 -12.51
N LEU A 10 29.35 -39.83 -11.37
CA LEU A 10 29.07 -39.12 -10.11
C LEU A 10 29.41 -37.63 -10.19
N ALA A 11 30.53 -37.28 -10.82
CA ALA A 11 30.92 -35.88 -11.02
C ALA A 11 29.94 -35.14 -11.93
N LEU A 12 29.48 -35.79 -13.01
CA LEU A 12 28.47 -35.23 -13.91
C LEU A 12 27.15 -35.02 -13.17
N TRP A 13 26.70 -36.01 -12.38
CA TRP A 13 25.49 -35.91 -11.58
C TRP A 13 25.55 -34.77 -10.56
N LEU A 14 26.67 -34.64 -9.84
CA LEU A 14 26.91 -33.52 -8.91
C LEU A 14 26.92 -32.17 -9.62
N ALA A 15 27.56 -32.08 -10.79
CA ALA A 15 27.57 -30.87 -11.59
C ALA A 15 26.16 -30.49 -12.06
N THR A 16 25.33 -31.46 -12.46
CA THR A 16 23.93 -31.24 -12.80
C THR A 16 23.12 -30.77 -11.60
N MET A 17 23.28 -31.38 -10.42
CA MET A 17 22.61 -30.92 -9.19
C MET A 17 23.00 -29.48 -8.83
N LEU A 18 24.28 -29.14 -8.89
CA LEU A 18 24.76 -27.78 -8.64
C LEU A 18 24.22 -26.78 -9.67
N ALA A 19 24.16 -27.16 -10.95
CA ALA A 19 23.57 -26.33 -11.98
C ALA A 19 22.07 -26.09 -11.72
N CYS A 20 21.31 -27.14 -11.39
CA CYS A 20 19.90 -27.01 -11.00
C CYS A 20 19.73 -26.11 -9.78
N GLY A 21 20.54 -26.30 -8.73
CA GLY A 21 20.52 -25.45 -7.54
C GLY A 21 20.82 -23.99 -7.85
N GLY A 22 21.80 -23.72 -8.72
CA GLY A 22 22.15 -22.38 -9.18
C GLY A 22 21.05 -21.71 -10.00
N ILE A 23 20.34 -22.48 -10.84
CA ILE A 23 19.19 -21.99 -11.59
C ILE A 23 18.06 -21.61 -10.62
N ILE A 24 17.70 -22.50 -9.70
CA ILE A 24 16.63 -22.26 -8.73
C ILE A 24 16.94 -21.04 -7.87
N ALA A 25 18.16 -20.92 -7.35
CA ALA A 25 18.58 -19.79 -6.52
C ALA A 25 18.56 -18.43 -7.24
N ARG A 26 18.62 -18.43 -8.58
CA ARG A 26 18.55 -17.23 -9.42
C ARG A 26 17.16 -17.02 -10.04
N THR A 27 16.23 -17.94 -9.85
CA THR A 27 14.90 -17.85 -10.42
C THR A 27 14.03 -16.99 -9.51
N ASN A 28 13.54 -15.87 -10.02
CA ASN A 28 12.52 -15.08 -9.34
C ASN A 28 11.16 -15.77 -9.55
N PHE A 29 10.68 -16.45 -8.52
CA PHE A 29 9.35 -17.03 -8.51
C PHE A 29 8.32 -15.92 -8.26
N VAL A 30 7.64 -15.50 -9.32
CA VAL A 30 6.53 -14.56 -9.24
C VAL A 30 5.25 -15.36 -8.97
N SER A 31 4.69 -15.22 -7.78
CA SER A 31 3.44 -15.88 -7.36
C SER A 31 2.25 -14.93 -7.31
N ASP A 32 2.43 -13.69 -7.76
CA ASP A 32 1.39 -12.69 -7.82
C ASP A 32 0.72 -12.68 -9.21
N LEU A 33 -0.36 -11.89 -9.34
CA LEU A 33 -1.10 -11.78 -10.59
C LEU A 33 -0.31 -11.08 -11.71
N SER A 34 0.89 -10.56 -11.44
CA SER A 34 1.65 -9.79 -12.42
C SER A 34 2.17 -10.59 -13.60
N ALA A 35 2.28 -11.91 -13.43
CA ALA A 35 2.60 -12.83 -14.52
C ALA A 35 1.57 -12.75 -15.67
N PHE A 36 0.36 -12.25 -15.39
CA PHE A 36 -0.70 -12.05 -16.37
C PHE A 36 -0.73 -10.63 -16.98
N MET A 37 0.17 -9.73 -16.57
CA MET A 37 0.21 -8.36 -17.09
C MET A 37 1.01 -8.26 -18.40
N PRO A 38 0.64 -7.34 -19.32
CA PRO A 38 1.34 -7.17 -20.59
C PRO A 38 2.80 -6.75 -20.36
N LYS A 39 3.75 -7.44 -21.01
CA LYS A 39 5.20 -7.22 -20.83
C LYS A 39 5.73 -5.88 -21.36
N ALA A 40 4.92 -5.13 -22.13
CA ALA A 40 5.30 -3.85 -22.73
C ALA A 40 4.09 -2.88 -22.74
N PRO A 41 3.79 -2.22 -21.61
CA PRO A 41 2.77 -1.19 -21.56
C PRO A 41 3.25 0.11 -22.22
N SER A 42 2.32 0.91 -22.75
CA SER A 42 2.61 2.31 -23.12
C SER A 42 2.76 3.17 -21.85
N ASP A 43 3.45 4.31 -21.92
CA ASP A 43 3.76 5.17 -20.75
C ASP A 43 2.54 5.50 -19.86
N ARG A 44 1.35 5.70 -20.43
CA ARG A 44 0.10 5.93 -19.66
C ARG A 44 -0.42 4.67 -18.97
N GLN A 45 -0.23 3.50 -19.57
CA GLN A 45 -0.63 2.22 -18.97
C GLN A 45 0.36 1.79 -17.89
N GLN A 46 1.63 2.20 -18.00
CA GLN A 46 2.66 1.90 -16.99
C GLN A 46 2.37 2.59 -15.66
N VAL A 47 1.91 3.85 -15.66
CA VAL A 47 1.48 4.53 -14.43
C VAL A 47 0.31 3.81 -13.75
N LEU A 48 -0.66 3.30 -14.51
CA LEU A 48 -1.78 2.55 -13.94
C LEU A 48 -1.32 1.19 -13.37
N ILE A 49 -0.41 0.52 -14.07
CA ILE A 49 0.19 -0.75 -13.65
C ILE A 49 1.03 -0.58 -12.39
N ASP A 50 1.84 0.48 -12.30
CA ASP A 50 2.63 0.80 -11.11
C ASP A 50 1.73 1.10 -9.90
N GLN A 51 0.56 1.72 -10.10
CA GLN A 51 -0.45 1.87 -9.03
C GLN A 51 -1.08 0.53 -8.61
N PHE A 52 -1.15 -0.46 -9.49
CA PHE A 52 -1.62 -1.80 -9.13
C PHE A 52 -0.53 -2.66 -8.48
N HIS A 53 0.75 -2.42 -8.78
CA HIS A 53 1.88 -3.20 -8.27
C HIS A 53 2.46 -2.64 -6.97
N ASP A 54 2.62 -1.32 -6.92
CA ASP A 54 3.24 -0.57 -5.83
C ASP A 54 2.27 0.41 -5.15
N GLY A 55 1.06 0.57 -5.68
CA GLY A 55 0.05 1.42 -5.04
C GLY A 55 -0.54 0.80 -3.77
N ILE A 56 -0.99 1.68 -2.90
CA ILE A 56 -1.47 1.45 -1.52
C ILE A 56 -2.49 0.30 -1.38
N ILE A 57 -3.20 -0.07 -2.46
CA ILE A 57 -4.23 -1.12 -2.46
C ILE A 57 -3.63 -2.54 -2.55
N ALA A 58 -2.46 -2.71 -3.19
CA ALA A 58 -1.86 -4.03 -3.43
C ALA A 58 -1.31 -4.71 -2.17
N ARG A 59 -1.14 -3.96 -1.08
CA ARG A 59 -0.53 -4.42 0.18
C ARG A 59 -1.45 -4.25 1.38
N LEU A 60 -2.76 -4.40 1.17
CA LEU A 60 -3.74 -4.36 2.25
C LEU A 60 -3.80 -5.73 2.96
N ILE A 61 -3.60 -5.73 4.28
CA ILE A 61 -3.82 -6.90 5.14
C ILE A 61 -5.07 -6.64 5.97
N MET A 62 -6.09 -7.49 5.80
CA MET A 62 -7.29 -7.46 6.63
C MET A 62 -7.14 -8.48 7.77
N ILE A 63 -7.39 -8.04 9.01
CA ILE A 63 -7.27 -8.88 10.20
C ILE A 63 -8.62 -8.89 10.92
N GLY A 64 -9.21 -10.08 11.09
CA GLY A 64 -10.39 -10.30 11.92
C GLY A 64 -9.99 -10.75 13.33
N ILE A 65 -10.67 -10.22 14.36
CA ILE A 65 -10.53 -10.67 15.75
C ILE A 65 -11.83 -11.35 16.15
N GLU A 66 -11.75 -12.64 16.48
CA GLU A 66 -12.89 -13.49 16.83
C GLU A 66 -12.81 -13.99 18.28
N GLY A 67 -13.93 -14.47 18.82
CA GLY A 67 -14.05 -14.87 20.23
C GLY A 67 -14.32 -13.69 21.18
N GLY A 68 -14.38 -13.99 22.49
CA GLY A 68 -14.62 -13.01 23.55
C GLY A 68 -15.94 -12.22 23.44
N ASP A 69 -16.06 -11.17 24.26
CA ASP A 69 -17.14 -10.18 24.14
C ASP A 69 -16.75 -9.00 23.22
N THR A 70 -17.69 -8.08 22.99
CA THR A 70 -17.46 -6.91 22.13
C THR A 70 -16.43 -5.93 22.70
N VAL A 71 -16.36 -5.80 24.02
CA VAL A 71 -15.45 -4.88 24.72
C VAL A 71 -14.03 -5.40 24.64
N GLU A 72 -13.85 -6.70 24.84
CA GLU A 72 -12.56 -7.37 24.74
C GLU A 72 -12.01 -7.30 23.31
N ARG A 73 -12.84 -7.55 22.30
CA ARG A 73 -12.45 -7.38 20.88
C ARG A 73 -12.03 -5.95 20.56
N ALA A 74 -12.76 -4.95 21.06
CA ALA A 74 -12.39 -3.55 20.85
C ALA A 74 -11.05 -3.22 21.50
N ARG A 75 -10.83 -3.66 22.76
CA ARG A 75 -9.56 -3.48 23.47
C ARG A 75 -8.39 -4.11 22.72
N LEU A 76 -8.55 -5.35 22.25
CA LEU A 76 -7.52 -6.07 21.51
C LEU A 76 -7.23 -5.41 20.16
N SER A 77 -8.26 -4.93 19.45
CA SER A 77 -8.11 -4.19 18.19
C SER A 77 -7.26 -2.93 18.37
N LEU A 78 -7.52 -2.14 19.43
CA LEU A 78 -6.77 -0.93 19.77
C LEU A 78 -5.30 -1.24 20.14
N GLU A 79 -5.08 -2.27 20.97
CA GLU A 79 -3.74 -2.67 21.41
C GLU A 79 -2.90 -3.22 20.24
N LEU A 80 -3.49 -4.09 19.41
CA LEU A 80 -2.85 -4.62 18.21
C LEU A 80 -2.50 -3.49 17.25
N GLY A 81 -3.45 -2.58 16.97
CA GLY A 81 -3.23 -1.42 16.11
C GLY A 81 -2.05 -0.57 16.61
N THR A 82 -1.93 -0.39 17.93
CA THR A 82 -0.80 0.34 18.52
C THR A 82 0.53 -0.34 18.30
N ARG A 83 0.62 -1.66 18.55
CA ARG A 83 1.86 -2.43 18.32
C ARG A 83 2.28 -2.42 16.86
N LEU A 84 1.34 -2.58 15.93
CA LEU A 84 1.61 -2.56 14.50
C LEU A 84 2.15 -1.19 14.05
N ARG A 85 1.55 -0.10 14.51
CA ARG A 85 2.02 1.27 14.22
C ARG A 85 3.44 1.52 14.75
N THR A 86 3.72 1.10 15.99
CA THR A 86 5.04 1.29 16.60
C THR A 86 6.13 0.40 15.99
N SER A 87 5.76 -0.69 15.31
CA SER A 87 6.74 -1.59 14.68
C SER A 87 7.52 -0.96 13.52
N GLY A 88 6.98 0.09 12.86
CA GLY A 88 7.57 0.69 11.67
C GLY A 88 7.48 -0.16 10.40
N LEU A 89 6.87 -1.34 10.46
CA LEU A 89 6.71 -2.25 9.32
C LEU A 89 5.50 -1.91 8.43
N PHE A 90 4.61 -1.04 8.93
CA PHE A 90 3.34 -0.69 8.27
C PHE A 90 3.31 0.81 8.01
N ILE A 91 2.95 1.19 6.78
CA ILE A 91 2.77 2.59 6.38
C ILE A 91 1.52 3.23 6.99
N GLY A 92 0.52 2.40 7.34
CA GLY A 92 -0.74 2.84 7.94
C GLY A 92 -1.49 1.66 8.55
N VAL A 93 -2.24 1.91 9.63
CA VAL A 93 -3.03 0.89 10.33
C VAL A 93 -4.37 1.52 10.71
N GLN A 94 -5.44 1.02 10.09
CA GLN A 94 -6.80 1.54 10.28
C GLN A 94 -7.64 0.51 11.04
N ASN A 95 -8.10 0.89 12.23
CA ASN A 95 -8.94 0.07 13.11
C ASN A 95 -10.06 0.87 13.80
N GLY A 96 -10.35 2.08 13.31
CA GLY A 96 -11.33 3.00 13.91
C GLY A 96 -10.81 3.77 15.13
N ASP A 97 -9.49 3.80 15.34
CA ASP A 97 -8.86 4.57 16.41
C ASP A 97 -8.83 6.08 16.09
N PHE A 98 -9.56 6.86 16.90
CA PHE A 98 -9.68 8.31 16.78
C PHE A 98 -8.33 9.05 16.86
N ALA A 99 -7.31 8.48 17.51
CA ALA A 99 -6.02 9.16 17.66
C ALA A 99 -5.29 9.35 16.32
N THR A 100 -5.45 8.39 15.39
CA THR A 100 -4.88 8.49 14.03
C THR A 100 -5.66 9.50 13.21
N GLU A 101 -6.99 9.42 13.25
CA GLU A 101 -7.88 10.34 12.54
C GLU A 101 -7.65 11.80 12.95
N GLN A 102 -7.47 12.06 14.25
CA GLN A 102 -7.25 13.40 14.77
C GLN A 102 -5.94 14.02 14.25
N ARG A 103 -4.87 13.22 14.11
CA ARG A 103 -3.58 13.70 13.60
C ARG A 103 -3.70 14.11 12.14
N ASP A 104 -4.28 13.25 11.32
CA ASP A 104 -4.45 13.51 9.89
C ASP A 104 -5.37 14.72 9.70
N HIS A 105 -6.49 14.78 10.42
CA HIS A 105 -7.41 15.90 10.40
C HIS A 105 -6.74 17.22 10.78
N SER A 106 -5.91 17.23 11.83
CA SER A 106 -5.19 18.44 12.26
C SER A 106 -4.25 18.95 11.17
N TYR A 107 -3.49 18.05 10.53
CA TYR A 107 -2.59 18.43 9.44
C TYR A 107 -3.33 19.06 8.26
N PHE A 108 -4.41 18.43 7.79
CA PHE A 108 -5.19 18.98 6.67
C PHE A 108 -5.86 20.30 7.05
N PHE A 109 -6.36 20.42 8.27
CA PHE A 109 -7.00 21.64 8.74
C PHE A 109 -6.01 22.80 8.84
N GLU A 110 -4.81 22.57 9.37
CA GLU A 110 -3.74 23.58 9.46
C GLU A 110 -3.29 24.05 8.08
N ASN A 111 -3.21 23.13 7.11
CA ASN A 111 -2.74 23.42 5.76
C ASN A 111 -3.86 23.77 4.78
N ARG A 112 -5.11 23.91 5.24
CA ARG A 112 -6.32 24.00 4.38
C ARG A 112 -6.25 25.00 3.23
N TYR A 113 -5.52 26.11 3.39
CA TYR A 113 -5.37 27.14 2.35
C TYR A 113 -4.25 26.88 1.34
N LEU A 114 -3.41 25.87 1.60
CA LEU A 114 -2.31 25.44 0.72
C LEU A 114 -2.70 24.22 -0.13
N LEU A 115 -3.84 23.58 0.16
CA LEU A 115 -4.26 22.33 -0.47
C LEU A 115 -4.83 22.50 -1.88
N SER A 116 -5.11 23.73 -2.32
CA SER A 116 -5.60 24.00 -3.66
C SER A 116 -4.96 25.26 -4.25
N PRO A 117 -4.53 25.23 -5.53
CA PRO A 117 -4.02 26.40 -6.23
C PRO A 117 -5.09 27.48 -6.45
N ASP A 118 -6.36 27.13 -6.31
CA ASP A 118 -7.48 28.07 -6.48
C ASP A 118 -7.71 28.94 -5.23
N ILE A 119 -7.07 28.60 -4.11
CA ILE A 119 -7.13 29.40 -2.88
C ILE A 119 -6.26 30.65 -3.03
N THR A 120 -6.87 31.73 -3.53
CA THR A 120 -6.25 33.03 -3.68
C THR A 120 -6.65 34.00 -2.55
N PRO A 121 -5.84 35.03 -2.25
CA PRO A 121 -6.20 36.06 -1.26
C PRO A 121 -7.54 36.76 -1.55
N GLY A 122 -7.96 36.83 -2.81
CA GLY A 122 -9.22 37.44 -3.25
C GLY A 122 -10.46 36.81 -2.62
N LEU A 123 -10.43 35.49 -2.36
CA LEU A 123 -11.51 34.74 -1.72
C LEU A 123 -11.77 35.19 -0.27
N PHE A 124 -10.74 35.71 0.40
CA PHE A 124 -10.84 36.15 1.80
C PHE A 124 -11.17 37.64 1.95
N THR A 125 -11.57 38.30 0.85
CA THR A 125 -12.10 39.66 0.88
C THR A 125 -13.61 39.67 1.12
N VAL A 126 -14.18 40.80 1.55
CA VAL A 126 -15.63 40.92 1.76
C VAL A 126 -16.43 40.58 0.49
N PRO A 127 -16.08 41.08 -0.72
CA PRO A 127 -16.76 40.66 -1.94
C PRO A 127 -16.59 39.16 -2.25
N GLY A 128 -15.39 38.61 -2.05
CA GLY A 128 -15.11 37.19 -2.26
C GLY A 128 -15.91 36.28 -1.34
N LEU A 129 -16.02 36.63 -0.05
CA LEU A 129 -16.83 35.89 0.93
C LEU A 129 -18.32 35.97 0.61
N HIS A 130 -18.84 37.14 0.21
CA HIS A 130 -20.24 37.25 -0.22
C HIS A 130 -20.54 36.38 -1.42
N HIS A 131 -19.64 36.33 -2.40
CA HIS A 131 -19.77 35.47 -3.57
C HIS A 131 -19.76 33.99 -3.18
N ALA A 132 -18.76 33.54 -2.42
CA ALA A 132 -18.61 32.14 -2.02
C ALA A 132 -19.79 31.64 -1.16
N ILE A 133 -20.31 32.49 -0.26
CA ILE A 133 -21.50 32.17 0.53
C ILE A 133 -22.75 32.12 -0.36
N GLY A 134 -22.89 33.06 -1.31
CA GLY A 134 -23.97 33.06 -2.29
C GLY A 134 -24.01 31.77 -3.10
N ASP A 135 -22.88 31.37 -3.68
CA ASP A 135 -22.74 30.11 -4.43
C ASP A 135 -23.11 28.89 -3.58
N SER A 136 -22.69 28.88 -2.30
CA SER A 136 -23.01 27.80 -1.36
C SER A 136 -24.52 27.72 -1.06
N ILE A 137 -25.18 28.87 -0.93
CA ILE A 137 -26.64 28.95 -0.73
C ILE A 137 -27.34 28.45 -1.99
N ASP A 138 -26.96 28.92 -3.17
CA ASP A 138 -27.55 28.52 -4.45
C ASP A 138 -27.41 27.01 -4.71
N THR A 139 -26.30 26.41 -4.28
CA THR A 139 -26.08 24.95 -4.35
C THR A 139 -27.02 24.18 -3.41
N LEU A 140 -27.38 24.74 -2.26
CA LEU A 140 -28.29 24.10 -1.29
C LEU A 140 -29.77 24.28 -1.63
N SER A 141 -30.11 25.30 -2.42
CA SER A 141 -31.48 25.61 -2.85
C SER A 141 -31.86 25.00 -4.20
N GLY A 142 -30.94 24.26 -4.85
CA GLY A 142 -31.14 23.49 -6.08
C GLY A 142 -31.50 22.02 -5.85
#